data_AF-I6V159-F1
#
_entry.id   AF-I6V159-F1
#
_cell.length_a   1.000
_cell.length_b   1.000
_cell.length_c   1.000
_cell.angle_alpha   90.00
_cell.angle_beta   90.00
_cell.angle_gamma   90.00
#
_symmetry.space_group_name_H-M   'P 1'
#
loop_
_entity.id
_entity.type
_entity.pdbx_description
1 polymer ?
#
loop_
_entity_poly.entity_id
_entity_poly.type
_entity_poly.pdbx_seq_one_letter_code
_entity_poly.pdbx_strand_id
1 'polypeptide(L)'
;MRVPLLILLFLVLTSGCIAPSTPSFTQTPTCLEQEKDLNKAIKCYLEDPREIKALTNLSKSLKGPNEEWTIWNILKWEEENLKYDDNKPTNYILRPSEFLVKRKGVCTDYTVLTLGLLLTLNYSQVGFMIVHYAESTTLHSTAIANVSGTLFVLDQKLPPLDLGSYIVESGKAGKLITQGELYYVSKSNGSIIIEGPTILGANDFIRQDYKIDEQELKSIEIALKTMIAQRSKLSQVYELKYSLPRGFKERRAWILKIPRFRVIYNPIFKEQYLETIIYHILEDEEIKEHIKTARGFYLEVTMEQEDLIIKFYLAK
;
A
#
# COMPACT_ATOMS: atom_id res chain seq x y z
N MET A 1 -32.97 -54.57 54.45
CA MET A 1 -32.14 -53.58 55.15
C MET A 1 -32.95 -52.30 55.32
N ARG A 2 -33.17 -51.91 56.58
CA ARG A 2 -33.60 -50.60 57.13
C ARG A 2 -34.74 -49.81 56.44
N VAL A 3 -35.90 -49.86 57.10
CA VAL A 3 -36.89 -48.77 57.34
C VAL A 3 -36.26 -47.73 58.31
N PRO A 4 -36.73 -46.47 58.56
CA PRO A 4 -37.77 -45.57 57.99
C PRO A 4 -37.25 -44.11 57.71
N LEU A 5 -38.14 -43.17 57.36
CA LEU A 5 -38.53 -42.00 58.20
C LEU A 5 -38.70 -40.67 57.43
N LEU A 6 -39.87 -40.09 57.69
CA LEU A 6 -40.40 -38.78 57.36
C LEU A 6 -39.56 -37.62 57.93
N ILE A 7 -39.29 -36.56 57.17
CA ILE A 7 -39.10 -35.19 57.70
C ILE A 7 -39.70 -34.17 56.73
N LEU A 8 -40.73 -33.47 57.22
CA LEU A 8 -41.18 -32.16 56.75
C LEU A 8 -40.30 -31.12 57.45
N LEU A 9 -39.72 -30.14 56.74
CA LEU A 9 -39.20 -28.93 57.40
C LEU A 9 -39.38 -27.67 56.54
N PHE A 10 -40.01 -26.70 57.19
CA PHE A 10 -40.27 -25.32 56.81
C PHE A 10 -39.01 -24.42 56.94
N LEU A 11 -39.15 -23.17 56.48
CA LEU A 11 -38.41 -21.94 56.85
C LEU A 11 -37.07 -21.72 56.12
N VAL A 12 -36.68 -20.53 55.62
CA VAL A 12 -36.98 -19.14 55.99
C VAL A 12 -36.87 -18.23 54.75
N LEU A 13 -37.80 -17.27 54.62
CA LEU A 13 -37.63 -16.04 53.84
C LEU A 13 -36.49 -15.20 54.43
N THR A 14 -35.35 -15.10 53.75
CA THR A 14 -34.45 -13.96 53.94
C THR A 14 -34.69 -12.97 52.80
N SER A 15 -35.25 -11.83 53.18
CA SER A 15 -35.20 -10.59 52.47
C SER A 15 -33.77 -10.28 52.03
N GLY A 16 -33.53 -10.40 50.72
CA GLY A 16 -32.36 -9.86 50.04
C GLY A 16 -32.83 -8.93 48.94
N CYS A 17 -32.88 -7.63 49.21
CA CYS A 17 -33.00 -6.60 48.19
C CYS A 17 -31.73 -6.62 47.34
N ILE A 18 -31.75 -7.36 46.23
CA ILE A 18 -30.80 -7.17 45.15
C ILE A 18 -31.62 -7.03 43.89
N ALA A 19 -31.80 -5.77 43.49
CA ALA A 19 -32.28 -5.44 42.16
C ALA A 19 -31.37 -6.14 41.13
N PRO A 20 -31.91 -6.71 40.04
CA PRO A 20 -31.08 -7.21 38.95
C PRO A 20 -30.18 -6.06 38.51
N SER A 21 -28.86 -6.28 38.56
CA SER A 21 -27.92 -5.37 37.93
C SER A 21 -28.33 -5.24 36.47
N THR A 22 -28.88 -4.08 36.14
CA THR A 22 -29.03 -3.63 34.77
C THR A 22 -27.69 -3.87 34.07
N PRO A 23 -27.68 -4.51 32.88
CA PRO A 23 -26.47 -4.58 32.09
C PRO A 23 -26.03 -3.13 31.87
N SER A 24 -24.87 -2.79 32.42
CA SER A 24 -24.15 -1.58 32.07
C SER A 24 -23.97 -1.66 30.57
N PHE A 25 -24.73 -0.86 29.82
CA PHE A 25 -24.35 -0.50 28.46
C PHE A 25 -22.97 0.11 28.60
N THR A 26 -21.96 -0.67 28.24
CA THR A 26 -20.60 -0.20 28.03
C THR A 26 -20.71 1.05 27.19
N GLN A 27 -20.40 2.19 27.81
CA GLN A 27 -20.25 3.46 27.11
C GLN A 27 -19.27 3.19 25.97
N THR A 28 -19.80 3.13 24.76
CA THR A 28 -18.96 3.18 23.56
C THR A 28 -18.26 4.52 23.69
N PRO A 29 -16.92 4.59 23.82
CA PRO A 29 -16.25 5.87 23.85
C PRO A 29 -16.52 6.51 22.51
N THR A 30 -17.49 7.40 22.48
CA THR A 30 -17.78 8.18 21.28
C THR A 30 -16.61 9.11 21.15
N CYS A 31 -15.67 8.74 20.28
CA CYS A 31 -14.71 9.63 19.69
C CYS A 31 -15.51 10.77 19.08
N LEU A 32 -15.74 11.85 19.83
CA LEU A 32 -16.52 13.02 19.39
C LEU A 32 -15.60 14.18 19.06
N GLU A 33 -14.46 14.25 19.73
CA GLU A 33 -13.44 15.27 19.51
C GLU A 33 -12.44 14.82 18.44
N GLN A 34 -11.73 15.80 17.88
CA GLN A 34 -10.63 15.54 16.96
C GLN A 34 -9.36 15.23 17.74
N GLU A 35 -8.74 14.09 17.44
CA GLU A 35 -7.51 13.64 18.09
C GLU A 35 -6.27 14.32 17.51
N LYS A 36 -5.28 14.56 18.36
CA LYS A 36 -3.97 15.12 17.97
C LYS A 36 -2.86 14.10 17.98
N ASP A 37 -3.04 13.06 18.79
CA ASP A 37 -2.09 11.96 18.94
C ASP A 37 -2.46 10.83 17.98
N LEU A 38 -1.50 10.37 17.18
CA LEU A 38 -1.76 9.37 16.14
C LEU A 38 -2.20 8.02 16.71
N ASN A 39 -1.62 7.59 17.84
CA ASN A 39 -2.01 6.33 18.50
C ASN A 39 -3.47 6.40 18.96
N LYS A 40 -3.86 7.51 19.59
CA LYS A 40 -5.25 7.75 19.99
C LYS A 40 -6.15 7.82 18.77
N ALA A 41 -5.79 8.57 17.73
CA ALA A 41 -6.59 8.68 16.51
C ALA A 41 -6.83 7.32 15.85
N ILE A 42 -5.80 6.48 15.69
CA ILE A 42 -5.94 5.14 15.11
C ILE A 42 -6.88 4.29 15.97
N LYS A 43 -6.67 4.21 17.30
CA LYS A 43 -7.56 3.45 18.17
C LYS A 43 -8.99 3.97 18.10
N CYS A 44 -9.17 5.26 18.31
CA CYS A 44 -10.49 5.89 18.38
C CYS A 44 -11.25 5.72 17.06
N TYR A 45 -10.63 6.11 15.94
CA TYR A 45 -11.33 6.15 14.66
C TYR A 45 -11.51 4.76 14.05
N LEU A 46 -10.56 3.83 14.23
CA LEU A 46 -10.64 2.50 13.62
C LEU A 46 -11.39 1.46 14.50
N GLU A 47 -11.74 1.83 15.74
CA GLU A 47 -12.73 1.11 16.56
C GLU A 47 -14.17 1.64 16.34
N ASP A 48 -14.36 2.85 15.80
CA ASP A 48 -15.68 3.44 15.54
C ASP A 48 -16.40 2.71 14.38
N PRO A 49 -17.55 2.06 14.63
CA PRO A 49 -18.30 1.34 13.60
C PRO A 49 -18.74 2.23 12.43
N ARG A 50 -18.92 3.54 12.65
CA ARG A 50 -19.32 4.50 11.60
C ARG A 50 -18.19 4.73 10.60
N GLU A 51 -16.96 4.86 11.10
CA GLU A 51 -15.77 5.02 10.26
C GLU A 51 -15.47 3.74 9.49
N ILE A 52 -15.55 2.58 10.16
CA ILE A 52 -15.40 1.28 9.49
C ILE A 52 -16.46 1.10 8.39
N LYS A 53 -17.71 1.50 8.64
CA LYS A 53 -18.77 1.46 7.62
C LYS A 53 -18.45 2.39 6.44
N ALA A 54 -17.92 3.59 6.70
CA ALA A 54 -17.53 4.54 5.65
C ALA A 54 -16.40 3.98 4.77
N LEU A 55 -15.47 3.22 5.35
CA LEU A 55 -14.35 2.61 4.65
C LEU A 55 -14.72 1.34 3.88
N THR A 56 -15.72 0.59 4.35
CA THR A 56 -16.05 -0.75 3.82
C THR A 56 -16.25 -0.79 2.30
N ASN A 57 -16.98 0.17 1.73
CA ASN A 57 -17.25 0.16 0.29
C ASN A 57 -15.99 0.48 -0.52
N LEU A 58 -15.22 1.48 -0.08
CA LEU A 58 -13.98 1.88 -0.72
C LEU A 58 -12.94 0.75 -0.65
N SER A 59 -12.72 0.19 0.55
CA SER A 59 -11.87 -0.99 0.76
C SER A 59 -12.22 -2.13 -0.20
N LYS A 60 -13.52 -2.47 -0.34
CA LYS A 60 -13.96 -3.54 -1.25
C LYS A 60 -13.68 -3.21 -2.72
N SER A 61 -13.85 -1.95 -3.14
CA SER A 61 -13.56 -1.55 -4.52
C SER A 61 -12.07 -1.54 -4.85
N LEU A 62 -11.21 -1.34 -3.85
CA LEU A 62 -9.75 -1.30 -4.00
C LEU A 62 -9.10 -2.68 -3.84
N LYS A 63 -9.82 -3.66 -3.27
CA LYS A 63 -9.31 -5.01 -3.05
C LYS A 63 -8.89 -5.67 -4.37
N GLY A 64 -7.61 -5.96 -4.47
CA GLY A 64 -7.03 -6.76 -5.56
C GLY A 64 -7.17 -8.27 -5.35
N PRO A 65 -6.70 -9.09 -6.31
CA PRO A 65 -6.66 -10.54 -6.16
C PRO A 65 -5.73 -11.01 -5.02
N ASN A 66 -4.74 -10.20 -4.64
CA ASN A 66 -3.79 -10.45 -3.57
C ASN A 66 -3.45 -9.15 -2.80
N GLU A 67 -2.56 -9.26 -1.81
CA GLU A 67 -2.14 -8.13 -0.96
C GLU A 67 -1.41 -7.07 -1.77
N GLU A 68 -0.52 -7.50 -2.67
CA GLU A 68 0.30 -6.64 -3.53
C GLU A 68 -0.57 -5.73 -4.39
N TRP A 69 -1.56 -6.30 -5.08
CA TRP A 69 -2.53 -5.52 -5.85
C TRP A 69 -3.41 -4.64 -4.99
N THR A 70 -3.80 -5.09 -3.80
CA THR A 70 -4.62 -4.28 -2.90
C THR A 70 -3.86 -3.03 -2.43
N ILE A 71 -2.62 -3.20 -1.99
CA ILE A 71 -1.74 -2.08 -1.59
C ILE A 71 -1.52 -1.13 -2.76
N TRP A 72 -1.21 -1.67 -3.94
CA TRP A 72 -1.00 -0.88 -5.15
C TRP A 72 -2.23 -0.05 -5.52
N ASN A 73 -3.42 -0.67 -5.48
CA ASN A 73 -4.68 0.01 -5.78
C ASN A 73 -5.00 1.11 -4.75
N ILE A 74 -4.72 0.88 -3.46
CA ILE A 74 -4.90 1.88 -2.41
C ILE A 74 -4.02 3.10 -2.70
N LEU A 75 -2.71 2.92 -2.88
CA LEU A 75 -1.80 4.03 -3.14
C LEU A 75 -2.12 4.76 -4.44
N LYS A 76 -2.46 4.02 -5.50
CA LYS A 76 -2.91 4.62 -6.77
C LYS A 76 -4.14 5.51 -6.55
N TRP A 77 -5.12 4.98 -5.83
CA TRP A 77 -6.35 5.71 -5.57
C TRP A 77 -6.10 6.95 -4.71
N GLU A 78 -5.26 6.86 -3.67
CA GLU A 78 -4.86 7.99 -2.84
C GLU A 78 -4.18 9.09 -3.67
N GLU A 79 -3.23 8.72 -4.53
CA GLU A 79 -2.51 9.63 -5.41
C GLU A 79 -3.44 10.35 -6.41
N GLU A 80 -4.40 9.63 -6.99
CA GLU A 80 -5.33 10.16 -7.99
C GLU A 80 -6.47 10.99 -7.38
N ASN A 81 -6.85 10.73 -6.12
CA ASN A 81 -8.10 11.24 -5.55
C ASN A 81 -7.91 12.17 -4.34
N LEU A 82 -6.73 12.23 -3.74
CA LEU A 82 -6.44 13.04 -2.55
C LEU A 82 -5.30 14.01 -2.83
N LYS A 83 -5.26 15.11 -2.06
CA LYS A 83 -4.20 16.12 -2.16
C LYS A 83 -3.56 16.40 -0.81
N TYR A 84 -2.25 16.61 -0.80
CA TYR A 84 -1.57 17.08 0.39
C TYR A 84 -1.99 18.53 0.72
N ASP A 85 -2.15 18.83 2.00
CA ASP A 85 -2.47 20.18 2.50
C ASP A 85 -1.33 20.77 3.31
N ASP A 86 -0.40 21.45 2.63
CA ASP A 86 0.72 22.15 3.27
C ASP A 86 0.29 23.23 4.28
N ASN A 87 -0.97 23.70 4.20
CA ASN A 87 -1.50 24.75 5.06
C ASN A 87 -2.35 24.20 6.22
N LYS A 88 -2.62 22.88 6.26
CA LYS A 88 -3.41 22.29 7.33
C LYS A 88 -2.56 22.26 8.61
N PRO A 89 -3.06 22.84 9.72
CA PRO A 89 -2.40 22.68 11.01
C PRO A 89 -2.28 21.19 11.39
N THR A 90 -1.11 20.78 11.87
CA THR A 90 -0.84 19.40 12.33
C THR A 90 -1.38 19.12 13.74
N ASN A 91 -2.15 20.06 14.31
CA ASN A 91 -2.69 19.95 15.67
C ASN A 91 -4.03 19.19 15.74
N TYR A 92 -4.46 18.54 14.67
CA TYR A 92 -5.58 17.58 14.67
C TYR A 92 -5.49 16.62 13.48
N ILE A 93 -6.03 15.42 13.66
CA ILE A 93 -6.08 14.35 12.66
C ILE A 93 -7.53 14.16 12.21
N LEU A 94 -7.75 14.22 10.90
CA LEU A 94 -9.04 14.00 10.27
C LEU A 94 -9.48 12.55 10.48
N ARG A 95 -10.78 12.37 10.71
CA ARG A 95 -11.39 11.04 10.61
C ARG A 95 -11.31 10.54 9.18
N PRO A 96 -11.24 9.22 8.94
CA PRO A 96 -11.27 8.69 7.58
C PRO A 96 -12.47 9.20 6.77
N SER A 97 -13.68 9.19 7.33
CA SER A 97 -14.88 9.70 6.67
C SER A 97 -14.79 11.19 6.32
N GLU A 98 -14.24 12.01 7.23
CA GLU A 98 -14.02 13.45 7.00
C GLU A 98 -12.99 13.68 5.91
N PHE A 99 -11.87 12.94 5.93
CA PHE A 99 -10.81 13.07 4.96
C PHE A 99 -11.27 12.65 3.56
N LEU A 100 -12.06 11.58 3.45
CA LEU A 100 -12.71 11.16 2.21
C LEU A 100 -13.66 12.20 1.62
N VAL A 101 -14.26 13.06 2.45
CA VAL A 101 -15.09 14.18 1.98
C VAL A 101 -14.22 15.37 1.59
N LYS A 102 -13.24 15.75 2.42
CA LYS A 102 -12.37 16.91 2.19
C LYS A 102 -11.42 16.73 1.01
N ARG A 103 -11.00 15.49 0.74
CA ARG A 103 -10.02 15.13 -0.30
C ARG A 103 -8.68 15.84 -0.16
N LYS A 104 -8.40 16.40 1.02
CA LYS A 104 -7.20 17.19 1.30
C LYS A 104 -6.78 17.03 2.76
N GLY A 105 -5.52 16.73 3.02
CA GLY A 105 -5.02 16.40 4.37
C GLY A 105 -3.50 16.29 4.44
N VAL A 106 -2.98 15.94 5.61
CA VAL A 106 -1.52 15.78 5.87
C VAL A 106 -1.17 14.32 6.17
N CYS A 107 0.12 14.02 6.35
CA CYS A 107 0.65 12.65 6.46
C CYS A 107 -0.05 11.77 7.51
N THR A 108 -0.50 12.33 8.63
CA THR A 108 -1.27 11.59 9.66
C THR A 108 -2.67 11.22 9.18
N ASP A 109 -3.34 12.08 8.42
CA ASP A 109 -4.67 11.81 7.86
C ASP A 109 -4.60 10.65 6.84
N TYR A 110 -3.57 10.64 5.99
CA TYR A 110 -3.27 9.54 5.08
C TYR A 110 -2.97 8.25 5.86
N THR A 111 -2.07 8.30 6.85
CA THR A 111 -1.68 7.12 7.64
C THR A 111 -2.90 6.42 8.26
N VAL A 112 -3.82 7.18 8.87
CA VAL A 112 -5.04 6.62 9.46
C VAL A 112 -5.96 6.04 8.38
N LEU A 113 -6.13 6.74 7.24
CA LEU A 113 -6.97 6.26 6.14
C LEU A 113 -6.42 4.95 5.56
N THR A 114 -5.15 4.90 5.19
CA THR A 114 -4.50 3.73 4.60
C THR A 114 -4.58 2.52 5.53
N LEU A 115 -4.29 2.70 6.82
CA LEU A 115 -4.46 1.66 7.84
C LEU A 115 -5.91 1.20 7.95
N GLY A 116 -6.86 2.13 8.00
CA GLY A 116 -8.28 1.82 8.08
C GLY A 116 -8.76 1.00 6.88
N LEU A 117 -8.29 1.32 5.67
CA LEU A 117 -8.62 0.59 4.45
C LEU A 117 -8.11 -0.85 4.50
N LEU A 118 -6.85 -1.06 4.92
CA LEU A 118 -6.23 -2.37 5.04
C LEU A 118 -6.86 -3.22 6.15
N LEU A 119 -7.06 -2.65 7.33
CA LEU A 119 -7.67 -3.35 8.47
C LEU A 119 -9.13 -3.73 8.20
N THR A 120 -9.87 -2.93 7.42
CA THR A 120 -11.24 -3.27 6.98
C THR A 120 -11.27 -4.48 6.04
N LEU A 121 -10.17 -4.78 5.36
CA LEU A 121 -9.99 -5.97 4.53
C LEU A 121 -9.38 -7.16 5.31
N ASN A 122 -9.17 -7.01 6.63
CA ASN A 122 -8.55 -7.98 7.53
C ASN A 122 -7.07 -8.29 7.25
N TYR A 123 -6.32 -7.32 6.69
CA TYR A 123 -4.86 -7.43 6.67
C TYR A 123 -4.33 -7.23 8.09
N SER A 124 -3.53 -8.18 8.57
CA SER A 124 -3.04 -8.22 9.96
C SER A 124 -1.57 -7.87 10.11
N GLN A 125 -0.81 -7.80 9.01
CA GLN A 125 0.62 -7.45 9.04
C GLN A 125 0.84 -6.00 8.60
N VAL A 126 0.09 -5.09 9.23
CA VAL A 126 0.13 -3.65 8.91
C VAL A 126 0.53 -2.84 10.13
N GLY A 127 0.95 -1.61 9.89
CA GLY A 127 1.44 -0.73 10.93
C GLY A 127 1.56 0.70 10.45
N PHE A 128 2.17 1.52 11.27
CA PHE A 128 2.62 2.84 10.86
C PHE A 128 4.02 3.11 11.38
N MET A 129 4.70 4.03 10.72
CA MET A 129 6.03 4.47 11.12
C MET A 129 6.04 5.98 11.30
N ILE A 130 6.64 6.44 12.38
CA ILE A 130 7.03 7.84 12.56
C ILE A 130 8.49 7.98 12.11
N VAL A 131 8.73 8.87 11.17
CA VAL A 131 10.05 9.10 10.56
C VAL A 131 10.63 10.40 11.08
N HIS A 132 11.86 10.31 11.56
CA HIS A 132 12.64 11.43 12.06
C HIS A 132 13.66 11.84 11.01
N TYR A 133 13.71 13.13 10.70
CA TYR A 133 14.70 13.70 9.81
C TYR A 133 15.72 14.52 10.62
N ALA A 134 16.99 14.50 10.22
CA ALA A 134 18.01 15.32 10.90
C ALA A 134 17.76 16.83 10.71
N GLU A 135 17.10 17.20 9.62
CA GLU A 135 17.02 18.59 9.14
C GLU A 135 15.82 19.34 9.72
N SER A 136 14.92 18.63 10.40
CA SER A 136 13.64 19.18 10.85
C SER A 136 13.15 18.51 12.12
N THR A 137 12.55 19.31 13.01
CA THR A 137 11.78 18.80 14.15
C THR A 137 10.38 18.33 13.76
N THR A 138 9.94 18.61 12.52
CA THR A 138 8.68 18.11 12.00
C THR A 138 8.83 16.64 11.63
N LEU A 139 8.08 15.80 12.33
CA LEU A 139 8.02 14.37 12.09
C LEU A 139 7.13 14.06 10.88
N HIS A 140 7.38 12.95 10.21
CA HIS A 140 6.53 12.42 9.15
C HIS A 140 5.92 11.10 9.58
N SER A 141 4.68 10.82 9.17
CA SER A 141 4.02 9.54 9.45
C SER A 141 3.59 8.87 8.17
N THR A 142 3.73 7.55 8.12
CA THR A 142 3.35 6.75 6.97
C THR A 142 2.76 5.43 7.44
N ALA A 143 1.82 4.88 6.68
CA ALA A 143 1.41 3.50 6.87
C ALA A 143 2.52 2.54 6.39
N ILE A 144 2.51 1.33 6.93
CA ILE A 144 3.47 0.26 6.66
C ILE A 144 2.70 -1.04 6.44
N ALA A 145 3.14 -1.85 5.49
CA ALA A 145 2.69 -3.22 5.33
C ALA A 145 3.91 -4.16 5.28
N ASN A 146 3.82 -5.29 5.96
CA ASN A 146 4.78 -6.38 5.80
C ASN A 146 4.21 -7.37 4.79
N VAL A 147 4.80 -7.39 3.59
CA VAL A 147 4.40 -8.26 2.51
C VAL A 147 5.51 -9.28 2.29
N SER A 148 5.19 -10.56 2.46
CA SER A 148 6.15 -11.67 2.29
C SER A 148 7.45 -11.51 3.10
N GLY A 149 7.38 -10.89 4.28
CA GLY A 149 8.53 -10.69 5.17
C GLY A 149 9.30 -9.38 4.94
N THR A 150 8.91 -8.56 3.96
CA THR A 150 9.54 -7.27 3.65
C THR A 150 8.63 -6.12 4.08
N LEU A 151 9.20 -5.13 4.77
CA LEU A 151 8.46 -3.93 5.17
C LEU A 151 8.40 -2.93 4.02
N PHE A 152 7.19 -2.53 3.65
CA PHE A 152 6.91 -1.52 2.63
C PHE A 152 6.29 -0.27 3.26
N VAL A 153 6.86 0.87 2.91
CA VAL A 153 6.39 2.21 3.22
C VAL A 153 5.31 2.62 2.23
N LEU A 154 4.13 2.93 2.75
CA LEU A 154 2.94 3.32 2.00
C LEU A 154 2.71 4.83 2.14
N ASP A 155 3.54 5.61 1.45
CA ASP A 155 3.61 7.08 1.60
C ASP A 155 2.85 7.82 0.49
N GLN A 156 1.53 7.59 0.43
CA GLN A 156 0.55 8.39 -0.34
C GLN A 156 0.65 8.33 -1.87
N LYS A 157 1.73 7.79 -2.41
CA LYS A 157 2.01 7.71 -3.85
C LYS A 157 2.55 6.34 -4.22
N LEU A 158 2.31 5.96 -5.46
CA LEU A 158 2.99 4.81 -6.01
C LEU A 158 4.48 5.10 -6.26
N PRO A 159 5.33 4.07 -6.20
CA PRO A 159 5.04 2.71 -5.72
C PRO A 159 5.22 2.57 -4.20
N PRO A 160 4.75 1.47 -3.57
CA PRO A 160 5.25 1.06 -2.25
C PRO A 160 6.77 0.91 -2.29
N LEU A 161 7.47 1.45 -1.28
CA LEU A 161 8.93 1.41 -1.21
C LEU A 161 9.36 0.52 -0.06
N ASP A 162 10.28 -0.42 -0.28
CA ASP A 162 10.96 -1.04 0.86
C ASP A 162 11.76 0.01 1.64
N LEU A 163 12.17 -0.31 2.87
CA LEU A 163 12.86 0.67 3.72
C LEU A 163 14.12 1.22 3.05
N GLY A 164 14.86 0.39 2.32
CA GLY A 164 16.08 0.82 1.65
C GLY A 164 15.82 1.79 0.50
N SER A 165 14.85 1.47 -0.35
CA SER A 165 14.38 2.40 -1.38
C SER A 165 13.86 3.71 -0.76
N TYR A 166 13.13 3.64 0.36
CA TYR A 166 12.56 4.81 1.01
C TYR A 166 13.62 5.77 1.57
N ILE A 167 14.70 5.26 2.18
CA ILE A 167 15.80 6.11 2.67
C ILE A 167 16.58 6.76 1.53
N VAL A 168 16.80 6.04 0.41
CA VAL A 168 17.48 6.59 -0.78
C VAL A 168 16.63 7.71 -1.40
N GLU A 169 15.33 7.48 -1.57
CA GLU A 169 14.40 8.45 -2.14
C GLU A 169 14.24 9.70 -1.26
N SER A 170 14.16 9.51 0.06
CA SER A 170 14.16 10.62 1.03
C SER A 170 15.44 11.44 0.94
N GLY A 171 16.60 10.78 0.85
CA GLY A 171 17.90 11.45 0.71
C GLY A 171 18.01 12.28 -0.57
N LYS A 172 17.49 11.78 -1.70
CA LYS A 172 17.42 12.54 -2.97
C LYS A 172 16.52 13.77 -2.87
N ALA A 173 15.49 13.73 -2.03
CA ALA A 173 14.64 14.87 -1.72
C ALA A 173 15.26 15.83 -0.66
N GLY A 174 16.51 15.59 -0.24
CA GLY A 174 17.21 16.41 0.75
C GLY A 174 16.76 16.15 2.19
N LYS A 175 16.17 14.99 2.49
CA LYS A 175 15.70 14.62 3.83
C LYS A 175 16.47 13.40 4.35
N LEU A 176 17.35 13.58 5.35
CA LEU A 176 18.12 12.49 5.91
C LEU A 176 17.35 11.82 7.05
N ILE A 177 16.94 10.57 6.86
CA ILE A 177 16.29 9.77 7.91
C ILE A 177 17.32 9.40 8.98
N THR A 178 17.05 9.77 10.22
CA THR A 178 17.88 9.38 11.37
C THR A 178 17.33 8.16 12.09
N GLN A 179 16.00 8.07 12.18
CA GLN A 179 15.29 7.05 12.92
C GLN A 179 13.88 6.83 12.36
N GLY A 180 13.40 5.60 12.43
CA GLY A 180 11.99 5.24 12.31
C GLY A 180 11.45 4.63 13.62
N GLU A 181 10.28 5.05 14.06
CA GLU A 181 9.54 4.42 15.15
C GLU A 181 8.40 3.58 14.54
N LEU A 182 8.59 2.27 14.47
CA LEU A 182 7.63 1.34 13.85
C LEU A 182 6.64 0.80 14.89
N TYR A 183 5.36 0.93 14.59
CA TYR A 183 4.26 0.40 15.38
C TYR A 183 3.44 -0.58 14.55
N TYR A 184 3.27 -1.80 15.05
CA TYR A 184 2.37 -2.78 14.44
C TYR A 184 0.94 -2.56 14.93
N VAL A 185 -0.02 -2.69 14.02
CA VAL A 185 -1.44 -2.48 14.33
C VAL A 185 -2.21 -3.74 13.95
N SER A 186 -2.93 -4.30 14.91
CA SER A 186 -3.80 -5.45 14.70
C SER A 186 -5.22 -5.18 15.21
N LYS A 187 -6.19 -5.89 14.65
CA LYS A 187 -7.59 -5.83 15.07
C LYS A 187 -8.00 -7.15 15.69
N SER A 188 -8.46 -7.12 16.94
CA SER A 188 -8.93 -8.29 17.67
C SER A 188 -10.24 -7.99 18.37
N ASN A 189 -11.29 -8.77 18.08
CA ASN A 189 -12.64 -8.60 18.65
C ASN A 189 -13.21 -7.17 18.56
N GLY A 190 -12.89 -6.46 17.48
CA GLY A 190 -13.32 -5.07 17.27
C GLY A 190 -12.42 -4.01 17.91
N SER A 191 -11.48 -4.39 18.77
CA SER A 191 -10.49 -3.51 19.38
C SER A 191 -9.21 -3.44 18.55
N ILE A 192 -8.59 -2.26 18.55
CA ILE A 192 -7.33 -1.97 17.89
C ILE A 192 -6.20 -2.09 18.91
N ILE A 193 -5.27 -2.99 18.61
CA ILE A 193 -4.06 -3.21 19.40
C ILE A 193 -2.89 -2.59 18.64
N ILE A 194 -2.12 -1.76 19.35
CA ILE A 194 -0.92 -1.13 18.81
C ILE A 194 0.27 -1.61 19.63
N GLU A 195 1.27 -2.18 18.97
CA GLU A 195 2.49 -2.72 19.57
C GLU A 195 3.71 -1.94 19.06
N GLY A 196 4.59 -1.51 19.97
CA GLY A 196 5.79 -0.73 19.64
C GLY A 196 6.03 0.45 20.60
N PRO A 197 6.95 1.37 20.24
CA PRO A 197 7.69 1.37 18.99
C PRO A 197 8.83 0.35 18.98
N THR A 198 9.05 -0.29 17.82
CA THR A 198 10.37 -0.83 17.46
C THR A 198 11.17 0.29 16.81
N ILE A 199 12.35 0.58 17.36
CA ILE A 199 13.22 1.63 16.85
C ILE A 199 14.07 1.07 15.70
N LEU A 200 13.99 1.70 14.54
CA LEU A 200 14.76 1.39 13.34
C LEU A 200 15.81 2.48 13.11
N GLY A 201 17.08 2.11 13.12
CA GLY A 201 18.17 3.02 12.74
C GLY A 201 18.43 2.98 11.23
N ALA A 202 19.28 3.87 10.72
CA ALA A 202 19.63 3.91 9.30
C ALA A 202 20.12 2.56 8.74
N ASN A 203 20.87 1.78 9.53
CA ASN A 203 21.33 0.44 9.13
C ASN A 203 20.19 -0.56 8.93
N ASP A 204 19.05 -0.40 9.60
CA ASP A 204 17.90 -1.28 9.43
C ASP A 204 17.16 -0.98 8.12
N PHE A 205 17.14 0.29 7.70
CA PHE A 205 16.64 0.69 6.39
C PHE A 205 17.54 0.14 5.27
N ILE A 206 18.85 0.39 5.36
CA ILE A 206 19.83 -0.02 4.33
C ILE A 206 19.84 -1.55 4.14
N ARG A 207 19.61 -2.33 5.20
CA ARG A 207 19.59 -3.79 5.12
C ARG A 207 18.42 -4.37 4.31
N GLN A 208 17.35 -3.61 4.09
CA GLN A 208 16.19 -4.04 3.32
C GLN A 208 16.19 -3.49 1.88
N ASP A 209 17.26 -2.82 1.47
CA ASP A 209 17.40 -2.23 0.15
C ASP A 209 17.52 -3.28 -0.95
N TYR A 210 16.43 -3.50 -1.69
CA TYR A 210 16.46 -4.40 -2.82
C TYR A 210 17.25 -3.77 -3.98
N LYS A 211 18.27 -4.51 -4.46
CA LYS A 211 19.04 -4.12 -5.64
C LYS A 211 18.70 -5.02 -6.81
N ILE A 212 18.05 -4.44 -7.83
CA ILE A 212 17.81 -5.12 -9.10
C ILE A 212 19.12 -5.53 -9.75
N ASP A 213 19.22 -6.80 -10.11
CA ASP A 213 20.35 -7.39 -10.82
C ASP A 213 20.02 -7.65 -12.31
N GLU A 214 21.01 -8.12 -13.06
CA GLU A 214 20.86 -8.40 -14.50
C GLU A 214 19.89 -9.57 -14.78
N GLN A 215 19.81 -10.54 -13.87
CA GLN A 215 18.91 -11.68 -14.02
C GLN A 215 17.45 -11.23 -13.91
N GLU A 216 17.16 -10.38 -12.92
CA GLU A 216 15.84 -9.82 -12.73
C GLU A 216 15.46 -8.87 -13.85
N LEU A 217 16.39 -8.04 -14.32
CA LEU A 217 16.17 -7.17 -15.49
C LEU A 217 15.81 -7.97 -16.75
N LYS A 218 16.52 -9.07 -17.00
CA LYS A 218 16.21 -10.00 -18.09
C LYS A 218 14.85 -10.68 -17.91
N SER A 219 14.49 -11.00 -16.67
CA SER A 219 13.18 -11.57 -16.32
C SER A 219 12.05 -10.58 -16.63
N ILE A 220 12.23 -9.29 -16.33
CA ILE A 220 11.31 -8.21 -16.72
C ILE A 220 11.18 -8.13 -18.25
N GLU A 221 12.30 -8.12 -18.99
CA GLU A 221 12.27 -8.07 -20.46
C GLU A 221 11.45 -9.22 -21.06
N ILE A 222 11.69 -10.46 -20.60
CA ILE A 222 10.99 -11.65 -21.07
C ILE A 222 9.49 -11.55 -20.76
N ALA A 223 9.14 -11.09 -19.55
CA ALA A 223 7.74 -10.92 -19.16
C ALA A 223 7.03 -9.88 -20.02
N LEU A 224 7.64 -8.70 -20.23
CA LEU A 224 7.08 -7.66 -21.09
C LEU A 224 6.87 -8.14 -22.53
N LYS A 225 7.87 -8.83 -23.11
CA LYS A 225 7.73 -9.43 -24.45
C LYS A 225 6.56 -10.40 -24.51
N THR A 226 6.40 -11.24 -23.50
CA THR A 226 5.31 -12.21 -23.43
C THR A 226 3.95 -11.51 -23.36
N MET A 227 3.82 -10.50 -22.49
CA MET A 227 2.57 -9.74 -22.32
C MET A 227 2.20 -8.96 -23.59
N ILE A 228 3.15 -8.32 -24.27
CA ILE A 228 2.91 -7.62 -25.54
C ILE A 228 2.41 -8.62 -26.59
N ALA A 229 3.09 -9.76 -26.76
CA ALA A 229 2.68 -10.77 -27.74
C ALA A 229 1.24 -11.25 -27.50
N GLN A 230 0.88 -11.51 -26.23
CA GLN A 230 -0.45 -11.99 -25.85
C GLN A 230 -1.54 -10.94 -26.11
N ARG A 231 -1.30 -9.66 -25.76
CA ARG A 231 -2.31 -8.59 -25.86
C ARG A 231 -2.45 -8.00 -27.25
N SER A 232 -1.34 -7.85 -27.97
CA SER A 232 -1.32 -7.25 -29.32
C SER A 232 -1.45 -8.27 -30.45
N LYS A 233 -1.23 -9.57 -30.17
CA LYS A 233 -1.14 -10.66 -31.17
C LYS A 233 0.00 -10.49 -32.16
N LEU A 234 0.98 -9.63 -31.88
CA LEU A 234 2.17 -9.43 -32.70
C LEU A 234 3.18 -10.57 -32.49
N SER A 235 3.92 -10.91 -33.54
CA SER A 235 5.00 -11.91 -33.45
C SER A 235 6.29 -11.26 -32.96
N GLN A 236 7.04 -11.93 -32.08
CA GLN A 236 8.37 -11.49 -31.68
C GLN A 236 9.36 -11.70 -32.84
N VAL A 237 10.11 -10.67 -33.22
CA VAL A 237 11.08 -10.70 -34.33
C VAL A 237 12.41 -10.10 -33.88
N TYR A 238 13.36 -10.95 -33.50
CA TYR A 238 14.64 -10.56 -32.89
C TYR A 238 15.46 -9.59 -33.74
N GLU A 239 15.44 -9.78 -35.06
CA GLU A 239 16.20 -9.01 -36.04
C GLU A 239 15.83 -7.52 -36.05
N LEU A 240 14.62 -7.15 -35.57
CA LEU A 240 14.18 -5.77 -35.40
C LEU A 240 15.02 -4.97 -34.40
N LYS A 241 15.85 -5.63 -33.60
CA LYS A 241 16.89 -4.96 -32.82
C LYS A 241 17.89 -4.22 -33.70
N TYR A 242 18.27 -4.80 -34.82
CA TYR A 242 19.40 -4.35 -35.64
C TYR A 242 18.98 -3.75 -36.99
N SER A 243 17.96 -4.32 -37.64
CA SER A 243 17.60 -3.97 -39.02
C SER A 243 16.13 -4.27 -39.34
N LEU A 244 15.66 -3.87 -40.53
CA LEU A 244 14.35 -4.26 -41.05
C LEU A 244 14.46 -5.66 -41.72
N PRO A 245 13.79 -6.70 -41.19
CA PRO A 245 13.92 -8.05 -41.71
C PRO A 245 13.19 -8.20 -43.05
N ARG A 246 13.61 -9.18 -43.87
CA ARG A 246 12.93 -9.50 -45.13
C ARG A 246 11.46 -9.83 -44.87
N GLY A 247 10.59 -9.29 -45.71
CA GLY A 247 9.14 -9.49 -45.61
C GLY A 247 8.42 -8.39 -44.84
N PHE A 248 9.12 -7.47 -44.18
CA PHE A 248 8.57 -6.23 -43.62
C PHE A 248 8.89 -5.04 -44.52
N LYS A 249 8.00 -4.04 -44.53
CA LYS A 249 8.09 -2.82 -45.35
C LYS A 249 8.60 -1.63 -44.54
N GLU A 250 8.36 -1.63 -43.23
CA GLU A 250 8.64 -0.49 -42.37
C GLU A 250 8.98 -0.96 -40.96
N ARG A 251 9.91 -0.25 -40.30
CA ARG A 251 10.27 -0.40 -38.87
C ARG A 251 10.12 0.94 -38.19
N ARG A 252 9.47 0.95 -37.03
CA ARG A 252 9.39 2.09 -36.12
C ARG A 252 9.94 1.74 -34.76
N ALA A 253 10.43 2.74 -34.05
CA ALA A 253 11.09 2.60 -32.77
C ALA A 253 10.66 3.70 -31.81
N TRP A 254 10.41 3.32 -30.56
CA TRP A 254 10.16 4.21 -29.43
C TRP A 254 11.15 3.91 -28.32
N ILE A 255 11.51 4.94 -27.57
CA ILE A 255 12.33 4.82 -26.36
C ILE A 255 11.49 5.34 -25.21
N LEU A 256 11.08 4.43 -24.33
CA LEU A 256 10.37 4.76 -23.10
C LEU A 256 11.37 4.76 -21.95
N LYS A 257 11.23 5.74 -21.07
CA LYS A 257 12.11 5.94 -19.92
C LYS A 257 11.28 5.91 -18.65
N ILE A 258 11.61 5.01 -17.72
CA ILE A 258 11.02 4.97 -16.38
C ILE A 258 12.08 5.46 -15.39
N PRO A 259 11.93 6.69 -14.88
CA PRO A 259 12.95 7.29 -14.05
C PRO A 259 13.10 6.55 -12.72
N ARG A 260 14.34 6.41 -12.25
CA ARG A 260 14.69 5.88 -10.93
C ARG A 260 14.22 4.45 -10.64
N PHE A 261 13.87 3.69 -11.68
CA PHE A 261 13.40 2.31 -11.57
C PHE A 261 14.35 1.43 -10.75
N ARG A 262 15.67 1.59 -10.88
CA ARG A 262 16.67 0.85 -10.09
C ARG A 262 16.49 1.01 -8.58
N VAL A 263 15.95 2.15 -8.14
CA VAL A 263 15.76 2.47 -6.73
C VAL A 263 14.38 2.07 -6.25
N ILE A 264 13.33 2.32 -7.05
CA ILE A 264 11.96 2.10 -6.59
C ILE A 264 11.46 0.66 -6.81
N TYR A 265 12.06 -0.08 -7.74
CA TYR A 265 11.61 -1.43 -8.09
C TYR A 265 11.85 -2.43 -6.97
N ASN A 266 10.83 -3.24 -6.69
CA ASN A 266 10.94 -4.41 -5.84
C ASN A 266 10.16 -5.58 -6.48
N PRO A 267 10.75 -6.79 -6.57
CA PRO A 267 10.15 -7.92 -7.27
C PRO A 267 8.85 -8.43 -6.64
N ILE A 268 8.57 -8.10 -5.37
CA ILE A 268 7.27 -8.40 -4.73
C ILE A 268 6.13 -7.75 -5.52
N PHE A 269 6.34 -6.54 -6.05
CA PHE A 269 5.34 -5.81 -6.84
C PHE A 269 5.56 -5.92 -8.36
N LYS A 270 6.31 -6.94 -8.80
CA LYS A 270 6.70 -7.09 -10.22
C LYS A 270 5.52 -7.06 -11.18
N GLU A 271 4.44 -7.76 -10.84
CA GLU A 271 3.25 -7.83 -11.70
C GLU A 271 2.65 -6.43 -11.91
N GLN A 272 2.53 -5.64 -10.84
CA GLN A 272 1.97 -4.30 -10.89
C GLN A 272 2.84 -3.34 -11.72
N TYR A 273 4.16 -3.44 -11.60
CA TYR A 273 5.09 -2.72 -12.48
C TYR A 273 4.89 -3.11 -13.94
N LEU A 274 4.87 -4.41 -14.25
CA LEU A 274 4.72 -4.90 -15.61
C LEU A 274 3.38 -4.47 -16.23
N GLU A 275 2.28 -4.57 -15.50
CA GLU A 275 0.96 -4.11 -15.96
C GLU A 275 0.96 -2.61 -16.26
N THR A 276 1.55 -1.80 -15.37
CA THR A 276 1.64 -0.35 -15.55
C THR A 276 2.45 -0.01 -16.80
N ILE A 277 3.59 -0.66 -17.01
CA ILE A 277 4.45 -0.47 -18.19
C ILE A 277 3.71 -0.85 -19.47
N ILE A 278 3.07 -2.02 -19.48
CA ILE A 278 2.33 -2.51 -20.65
C ILE A 278 1.17 -1.59 -20.99
N TYR A 279 0.43 -1.13 -19.98
CA TYR A 279 -0.64 -0.15 -20.19
C TYR A 279 -0.10 1.11 -20.88
N HIS A 280 1.01 1.68 -20.38
CA HIS A 280 1.61 2.86 -21.01
C HIS A 280 2.11 2.63 -22.43
N ILE A 281 2.59 1.43 -22.77
CA ILE A 281 3.02 1.10 -24.14
C ILE A 281 1.81 0.91 -25.06
N LEU A 282 0.80 0.14 -24.63
CA LEU A 282 -0.30 -0.27 -25.51
C LEU A 282 -1.42 0.76 -25.64
N GLU A 283 -1.56 1.65 -24.65
CA GLU A 283 -2.54 2.73 -24.67
C GLU A 283 -1.96 4.08 -25.08
N ASP A 284 -0.66 4.15 -25.38
CA ASP A 284 -0.09 5.33 -26.05
C ASP A 284 -0.72 5.49 -27.43
N GLU A 285 -1.30 6.66 -27.72
CA GLU A 285 -2.08 6.91 -28.93
C GLU A 285 -1.28 6.68 -30.22
N GLU A 286 0.00 7.04 -30.25
CA GLU A 286 0.85 6.86 -31.42
C GLU A 286 1.21 5.39 -31.60
N ILE A 287 1.68 4.73 -30.53
CA ILE A 287 2.05 3.31 -30.57
C ILE A 287 0.84 2.46 -30.94
N LYS A 288 -0.32 2.73 -30.34
CA LYS A 288 -1.57 1.99 -30.54
C LYS A 288 -2.03 2.04 -32.00
N GLU A 289 -1.90 3.18 -32.68
CA GLU A 289 -2.20 3.28 -34.10
C GLU A 289 -1.25 2.41 -34.95
N HIS A 290 0.03 2.38 -34.60
CA HIS A 290 1.00 1.55 -35.31
C HIS A 290 0.83 0.05 -35.05
N ILE A 291 0.39 -0.35 -33.85
CA ILE A 291 0.08 -1.74 -33.52
C ILE A 291 -1.00 -2.31 -34.45
N LYS A 292 -2.02 -1.52 -34.83
CA LYS A 292 -3.13 -1.97 -35.71
C LYS A 292 -2.67 -2.52 -37.05
N THR A 293 -1.54 -2.05 -37.56
CA THR A 293 -1.01 -2.44 -38.88
C THR A 293 0.29 -3.24 -38.80
N ALA A 294 0.87 -3.37 -37.61
CA ALA A 294 2.09 -4.13 -37.39
C ALA A 294 1.83 -5.65 -37.47
N ARG A 295 2.87 -6.41 -37.81
CA ARG A 295 2.88 -7.88 -37.80
C ARG A 295 3.95 -8.45 -36.88
N GLY A 296 5.00 -7.67 -36.60
CA GLY A 296 6.11 -8.06 -35.76
C GLY A 296 6.49 -6.97 -34.78
N PHE A 297 7.07 -7.38 -33.65
CA PHE A 297 7.64 -6.46 -32.68
C PHE A 297 8.93 -7.01 -32.09
N TYR A 298 9.71 -6.12 -31.50
CA TYR A 298 10.79 -6.47 -30.59
C TYR A 298 10.84 -5.46 -29.46
N LEU A 299 11.36 -5.89 -28.32
CA LEU A 299 11.54 -5.04 -27.15
C LEU A 299 12.92 -5.33 -26.55
N GLU A 300 13.60 -4.31 -26.08
CA GLU A 300 14.84 -4.43 -25.32
C GLU A 300 14.70 -3.59 -24.05
N VAL A 301 15.08 -4.17 -22.92
CA VAL A 301 15.12 -3.48 -21.63
C VAL A 301 16.57 -3.35 -21.19
N THR A 302 16.98 -2.13 -20.90
CA THR A 302 18.30 -1.84 -20.34
C THR A 302 18.17 -0.92 -19.14
N MET A 303 19.20 -0.89 -18.29
CA MET A 303 19.30 0.07 -17.21
C MET A 303 20.35 1.13 -17.58
N GLU A 304 19.97 2.39 -17.63
CA GLU A 304 20.89 3.51 -17.80
C GLU A 304 20.94 4.30 -16.51
N GLN A 305 22.06 4.22 -15.79
CA GLN A 305 22.18 4.72 -14.42
C GLN A 305 21.09 4.09 -13.51
N GLU A 306 20.10 4.88 -13.10
CA GLU A 306 18.97 4.45 -12.28
C GLU A 306 17.68 4.23 -13.08
N ASP A 307 17.68 4.56 -14.37
CA ASP A 307 16.48 4.61 -15.20
C ASP A 307 16.31 3.33 -16.03
N LEU A 308 15.08 2.81 -16.05
CA LEU A 308 14.73 1.72 -16.96
C LEU A 308 14.49 2.30 -18.35
N ILE A 309 15.24 1.81 -19.34
CA ILE A 309 15.07 2.19 -20.73
C ILE A 309 14.46 1.01 -21.47
N ILE A 310 13.33 1.26 -22.11
CA ILE A 310 12.62 0.29 -22.94
C ILE A 310 12.67 0.77 -24.38
N LYS A 311 13.39 0.05 -25.23
CA LYS A 311 13.38 0.28 -26.68
C LYS A 311 12.35 -0.64 -27.30
N PHE A 312 11.27 -0.07 -27.80
CA PHE A 312 10.17 -0.82 -28.40
C PHE A 312 10.17 -0.64 -29.91
N TYR A 313 10.14 -1.73 -30.66
CA TYR A 313 10.18 -1.74 -32.11
C TYR A 313 8.93 -2.40 -32.67
N LEU A 314 8.32 -1.78 -33.68
CA LEU A 314 7.22 -2.36 -34.45
C LEU A 314 7.62 -2.49 -35.92
N ALA A 315 7.10 -3.52 -36.58
CA ALA A 315 7.30 -3.72 -38.01
C ALA A 315 6.00 -4.11 -38.72
N LYS A 316 5.80 -3.51 -39.88
CA LYS A 316 4.65 -3.69 -40.77
C LYS A 316 5.03 -4.49 -42.00
#